data_AF-A0A1C5TEP1-F1
#
_entry.id   AF-A0A1C5TEP1-F1
#
_cell.length_a   1.000
_cell.length_b   1.000
_cell.length_c   1.000
_cell.angle_alpha   90.00
_cell.angle_beta   90.00
_cell.angle_gamma   90.00
#
_symmetry.space_group_name_H-M   'P 1'
#
loop_
_entity.id
_entity.type
_entity.pdbx_description
1 polymer ?
#
loop_
_entity_poly.entity_id
_entity_poly.type
_entity_poly.pdbx_seq_one_letter_code
_entity_poly.pdbx_strand_id
1 'polypeptide(L)' 'MPEIKLMSTDDAIYVQLWTNGAWRHKICGQVVGSYEGMVGLLLDNGEYVDVPQERLRILETEEEKIE' A
#
# COMPACT_ATOMS: atom_id res chain seq x y z
N MET A 1 11.37 9.61 10.22
CA MET A 1 10.39 9.23 9.18
C MET A 1 10.46 7.72 9.07
N PRO A 2 9.36 6.96 9.16
CA PRO A 2 9.44 5.51 9.01
C PRO A 2 9.78 5.20 7.54
N GLU A 3 10.85 4.44 7.32
CA GLU A 3 11.19 3.87 6.01
C GLU A 3 10.09 2.89 5.61
N ILE A 4 9.40 3.17 4.51
CA ILE A 4 8.60 2.15 3.83
C ILE A 4 9.60 1.21 3.17
N LYS A 5 9.92 0.11 3.83
CA LYS A 5 10.64 -0.99 3.20
C LYS A 5 9.73 -1.58 2.13
N LEU A 6 10.20 -1.57 0.89
CA LEU A 6 9.60 -2.34 -0.20
C LEU A 6 9.64 -3.81 0.25
N MET A 7 8.48 -4.35 0.61
CA MET A 7 8.30 -5.78 0.84
C MET A 7 8.17 -6.47 -0.51
N SER A 8 8.49 -7.77 -0.55
CA SER A 8 8.52 -8.53 -1.80
C SER A 8 7.22 -8.36 -2.57
N THR A 9 7.30 -8.31 -3.90
CA THR A 9 6.16 -8.14 -4.81
C THR A 9 5.05 -9.18 -4.65
N ASP A 10 5.30 -10.27 -3.93
CA ASP A 10 4.35 -11.35 -3.69
C ASP A 10 3.52 -11.16 -2.40
N ASP A 11 3.85 -10.17 -1.55
CA ASP A 11 3.15 -9.96 -0.29
C ASP A 11 1.88 -9.12 -0.50
N ALA A 12 0.73 -9.65 -0.09
CA ALA A 12 -0.52 -8.89 -0.07
C ALA A 12 -0.49 -7.86 1.08
N ILE A 13 -0.70 -6.59 0.73
CA ILE A 13 -0.70 -5.48 1.69
C ILE A 13 -2.10 -4.89 1.77
N TYR A 14 -2.64 -4.83 2.98
CA TYR A 14 -3.89 -4.14 3.23
C TYR A 14 -3.61 -2.69 3.61
N VAL A 15 -4.18 -1.76 2.87
CA VAL A 15 -3.98 -0.33 3.06
C VAL A 15 -5.29 0.41 3.31
N GLN A 16 -5.20 1.58 3.92
CA GLN A 16 -6.27 2.58 3.99
C GLN A 16 -5.82 3.87 3.32
N LEU A 17 -6.75 4.49 2.60
CA LEU A 17 -6.53 5.75 1.90
C LEU A 17 -7.24 6.90 2.61
N TRP A 18 -6.56 8.02 2.75
CA TRP A 18 -7.17 9.26 3.18
C TRP A 18 -7.87 9.95 2.00
N THR A 19 -9.19 9.98 2.02
CA THR A 19 -10.02 10.63 1.00
C THR A 19 -11.11 11.46 1.66
N ASN A 20 -11.40 12.64 1.09
CA ASN A 20 -12.47 13.54 1.56
C ASN A 20 -12.45 13.83 3.07
N GLY A 21 -11.26 14.00 3.65
CA GLY A 21 -11.10 14.38 5.07
C GLY A 21 -11.28 13.23 6.08
N ALA A 22 -11.26 11.97 5.65
CA ALA A 22 -11.28 10.82 6.53
C ALA A 22 -10.47 9.63 5.97
N TRP A 23 -9.99 8.76 6.86
CA TRP A 23 -9.47 7.44 6.47
C TRP A 23 -10.65 6.58 6.01
N ARG A 24 -10.60 6.08 4.78
CA ARG A 24 -11.67 5.29 4.16
C ARG A 24 -11.10 4.01 3.57
N HIS A 25 -11.95 2.98 3.58
CA HIS A 25 -11.82 1.68 2.90
C HIS A 25 -10.54 0.89 3.21
N LYS A 26 -10.68 -0.34 3.73
CA LYS A 26 -9.59 -1.33 3.68
C LYS A 26 -9.50 -1.78 2.22
N ILE A 27 -8.39 -1.47 1.56
CA ILE A 27 -8.10 -1.87 0.19
C ILE A 27 -6.98 -2.90 0.25
N CYS A 28 -7.15 -4.01 -0.47
CA CYS A 28 -6.10 -5.00 -0.64
C CYS A 28 -5.33 -4.69 -1.92
N GLY A 29 -4.00 -4.71 -1.86
CA GLY A 29 -3.15 -4.50 -3.02
C GLY A 29 -1.69 -4.81 -2.73
N GLN A 30 -0.83 -4.57 -3.70
CA GLN A 30 0.61 -4.72 -3.60
C GLN A 30 1.27 -3.36 -3.71
N VAL A 31 2.24 -3.07 -2.83
CA VAL A 31 3.10 -1.89 -3.00
C VAL A 31 4.12 -2.23 -4.06
N VAL A 32 4.04 -1.54 -5.20
CA VAL A 32 4.89 -1.81 -6.36
C VAL A 32 6.06 -0.84 -6.47
N GLY A 33 6.05 0.25 -5.69
CA GLY A 33 7.16 1.18 -5.62
C GLY A 33 6.87 2.39 -4.74
N SER A 34 7.92 3.15 -4.43
CA SER A 34 7.80 4.48 -3.84
C SER A 34 8.79 5.44 -4.49
N TYR A 35 8.36 6.67 -4.74
CA TYR A 35 9.17 7.71 -5.36
C TYR A 35 8.73 9.09 -4.88
N GLU A 36 9.67 9.90 -4.39
CA GLU A 36 9.45 11.29 -3.94
C GLU A 36 8.22 11.49 -3.02
N GLY A 37 7.99 10.57 -2.09
CA GLY A 37 6.87 10.64 -1.13
C GLY A 37 5.52 10.18 -1.69
N MET A 38 5.49 9.65 -2.91
CA MET A 38 4.38 8.90 -3.49
C MET A 38 4.64 7.40 -3.36
N VAL A 39 3.57 6.63 -3.18
CA VAL A 39 3.59 5.16 -3.14
C VAL A 39 2.67 4.64 -4.23
N GLY A 40 3.21 3.81 -5.11
CA GLY A 40 2.46 3.11 -6.13
C GLY A 40 1.85 1.83 -5.58
N LEU A 41 0.56 1.63 -5.82
CA LEU A 41 -0.20 0.46 -5.41
C LEU A 41 -0.79 -0.22 -6.64
N LEU A 42 -0.61 -1.54 -6.76
CA LEU A 42 -1.37 -2.40 -7.65
C LEU A 42 -2.51 -3.02 -6.85
N LEU A 43 -3.74 -2.61 -7.13
CA LEU A 43 -4.92 -3.12 -6.45
C LEU A 43 -5.27 -4.52 -6.94
N ASP A 44 -6.04 -5.26 -6.13
CA ASP A 44 -6.54 -6.60 -6.46
C ASP A 44 -7.40 -6.64 -7.74
N ASN A 45 -8.08 -5.54 -8.07
CA ASN A 45 -8.83 -5.36 -9.30
C ASN A 45 -7.94 -5.10 -10.54
N GLY A 46 -6.61 -5.04 -10.37
CA GLY A 46 -5.63 -4.76 -11.41
C GLY A 46 -5.41 -3.27 -11.71
N GLU A 47 -6.07 -2.35 -11.00
CA GLU A 47 -5.84 -0.92 -11.15
C GLU A 47 -4.54 -0.50 -10.46
N TYR A 48 -3.84 0.45 -11.08
CA TYR A 48 -2.66 1.08 -10.52
C TYR A 48 -3.01 2.46 -9.96
N VAL A 49 -2.61 2.74 -8.72
CA VAL A 49 -2.90 4.01 -8.04
C VAL A 49 -1.65 4.55 -7.35
N ASP A 50 -1.31 5.80 -7.62
CA ASP A 50 -0.29 6.53 -6.87
C ASP A 50 -0.93 7.33 -5.73
N VAL A 51 -0.44 7.11 -4.51
CA VAL A 51 -0.96 7.75 -3.30
C VAL A 51 0.16 8.46 -2.56
N PRO A 52 -0.03 9.71 -2.10
CA PRO A 52 0.91 10.35 -1.20
C PRO A 52 1.10 9.51 0.06
N GLN A 53 2.34 9.29 0.48
CA GLN A 53 2.70 8.47 1.65
C GLN A 53 1.97 8.94 2.91
N GLU A 54 1.78 10.25 3.09
CA GLU A 54 1.03 10.84 4.20
C GLU A 54 -0.47 10.51 4.21
N ARG A 55 -1.02 10.12 3.06
CA ARG A 55 -2.42 9.71 2.83
C ARG A 55 -2.59 8.20 2.74
N LEU A 56 -1.52 7.45 3.04
CA LEU A 56 -1.50 6.00 3.02
C LEU A 56 -1.26 5.47 4.43
N ARG A 57 -2.06 4.48 4.84
CA ARG A 57 -1.80 3.68 6.04
C ARG A 57 -1.73 2.21 5.67
N ILE A 58 -0.62 1.58 5.98
CA ILE A 58 -0.46 0.13 5.90
C ILE A 58 -1.07 -0.47 7.18
N LEU A 59 -2.04 -1.36 7.02
CA LEU A 59 -2.73 -2.02 8.12
C LEU A 59 -2.07 -3.37 8.45
N GLU A 60 -1.90 -4.21 7.44
CA GLU A 60 -1.41 -5.58 7.56
C GLU A 60 -0.54 -5.90 6.34
N THR A 61 0.55 -6.60 6.58
CA THR A 61 1.43 -7.17 5.57
C THR A 61 1.35 -8.67 5.75
N GLU A 62 0.65 -9.36 4.84
CA GLU A 62 0.72 -10.82 4.79
C GLU A 62 2.03 -11.15 4.08
N GLU A 63 3.10 -11.35 4.86
CA GLU A 63 4.28 -12.04 4.34
C GLU A 63 3.83 -13.46 4.01
N GLU A 64 3.81 -13.84 2.73
CA GLU A 64 3.67 -15.26 2.38
C GLU A 64 4.88 -15.98 2.98
N LYS A 65 4.70 -16.60 4.15
CA LYS A 65 5.65 -17.57 4.67
C LYS A 65 5.65 -18.75 3.70
N ILE A 66 6.58 -18.71 2.76
CA ILE A 66 6.97 -19.89 1.97
C ILE A 66 7.55 -20.89 2.98
N GLU A 67 6.74 -21.90 3.34
CA GLU A 67 7.15 -23.07 4.15
C GLU A 67 7.86 -24.12 3.29
#